data_AF-D0CDV9-F1
#
_entry.id   AF-D0CDV9-F1
#
_cell.length_a   1.000
_cell.length_b   1.000
_cell.length_c   1.000
_cell.angle_alpha   90.00
_cell.angle_beta   90.00
_cell.angle_gamma   90.00
#
_symmetry.space_group_name_H-M   'P 1'
#
loop_
_entity.id
_entity.type
_entity.pdbx_description
1 polymer ?
#
loop_
_entity_poly.entity_id
_entity_poly.type
_entity_poly.pdbx_seq_one_letter_code
_entity_poly.pdbx_strand_id
1 'polypeptide(L)'
;VQKNLPKLMILVVGETARAESFSLNGYAKNTNPELSKQDIFNFSQVSSCGTATAVSVPCMFSGMPRVDYDEQLASHREGLLDIAKRAGYQVTWIDNNSGCKGACDRVEQYQIPENLKKKWCKDGECYDDILIDSLKQYLATIAKDDDRPRLIVLHQVGSHGPAYYKRAPEAYQPFKPTCDTNAIQGCSQTELLNSYDNTIVYTDHVLSQMINTLKEIS
;
A
#
# COMPACT_ATOMS: atom_id res chain seq x y z
N VAL A 1 -6.99 1.66 37.32
CA VAL A 1 -5.89 1.66 36.35
C VAL A 1 -6.51 1.57 34.97
N GLN A 2 -6.42 2.62 34.16
CA GLN A 2 -6.90 2.58 32.78
C GLN A 2 -6.07 1.53 32.05
N LYS A 3 -6.68 0.43 31.59
CA LYS A 3 -5.96 -0.62 30.88
C LYS A 3 -5.39 0.03 29.62
N ASN A 4 -4.06 0.06 29.50
CA ASN A 4 -3.42 0.57 28.29
C ASN A 4 -3.88 -0.31 27.13
N LEU A 5 -4.59 0.29 26.16
CA LEU A 5 -5.00 -0.41 24.95
C LEU A 5 -3.75 -0.78 24.14
N PRO A 6 -3.73 -1.96 23.49
CA PRO A 6 -2.63 -2.36 22.63
C PRO A 6 -2.44 -1.35 21.48
N LYS A 7 -1.18 -1.15 21.08
CA LYS A 7 -0.85 -0.28 19.93
C LYS A 7 -1.06 -1.04 18.63
N LEU A 8 -1.79 -0.45 17.69
CA LEU A 8 -1.92 -0.93 16.31
C LEU A 8 -1.26 0.06 15.36
N MET A 9 -0.31 -0.42 14.56
CA MET A 9 0.35 0.34 13.51
C MET A 9 0.10 -0.32 12.16
N ILE A 10 -0.36 0.47 11.19
CA ILE A 10 -0.51 0.04 9.80
C ILE A 10 0.55 0.73 8.95
N LEU A 11 1.30 -0.04 8.18
CA LEU A 11 2.26 0.45 7.19
C LEU A 11 1.76 0.05 5.80
N VAL A 12 1.33 1.02 5.00
CA VAL A 12 0.95 0.76 3.60
C VAL A 12 2.16 0.94 2.71
N VAL A 13 2.57 -0.13 2.01
CA VAL A 13 3.64 -0.11 1.01
C VAL A 13 3.00 0.16 -0.34
N GLY A 14 3.21 1.34 -0.88
CA GLY A 14 2.70 1.77 -2.19
C GLY A 14 3.44 1.15 -3.38
N GLU A 15 2.90 1.36 -4.58
CA GLU A 15 3.48 0.86 -5.83
C GLU A 15 3.32 1.91 -6.95
N THR A 16 4.42 2.24 -7.62
CA THR A 16 4.55 3.11 -8.82
C THR A 16 3.99 4.55 -8.70
N ALA A 17 3.39 4.93 -7.58
CA ALA A 17 2.90 6.29 -7.33
C ALA A 17 4.07 7.32 -7.31
N ARG A 18 3.86 8.50 -7.91
CA ARG A 18 4.87 9.57 -8.00
C ARG A 18 4.38 10.86 -7.38
N ALA A 19 5.27 11.56 -6.68
CA ALA A 19 4.95 12.76 -5.91
C ALA A 19 4.33 13.90 -6.75
N GLU A 20 4.75 14.05 -8.01
CA GLU A 20 4.25 15.12 -8.90
C GLU A 20 2.78 14.97 -9.31
N SER A 21 2.19 13.78 -9.15
CA SER A 21 0.77 13.52 -9.45
C SER A 21 -0.14 13.61 -8.22
N PHE A 22 0.34 14.10 -7.08
CA PHE A 22 -0.46 14.24 -5.86
C PHE A 22 -0.97 15.68 -5.69
N SER A 23 -2.29 15.87 -5.61
CA SER A 23 -2.87 17.20 -5.36
C SER A 23 -2.48 17.77 -4.00
N LEU A 24 -2.19 16.89 -3.02
CA LEU A 24 -1.62 17.28 -1.72
C LEU A 24 -0.24 17.97 -1.85
N ASN A 25 0.46 17.78 -2.98
CA ASN A 25 1.72 18.44 -3.32
C ASN A 25 1.55 19.64 -4.26
N GLY A 26 0.30 20.05 -4.57
CA GLY A 26 0.00 21.15 -5.48
C GLY A 26 -0.19 20.72 -6.95
N TYR A 27 -0.34 19.42 -7.24
CA TYR A 27 -0.71 18.97 -8.59
C TYR A 27 -2.07 19.54 -9.01
N ALA A 28 -2.18 19.94 -10.27
CA ALA A 28 -3.33 20.71 -10.78
C ALA A 28 -4.65 19.93 -10.79
N LYS A 29 -4.61 18.60 -10.98
CA LYS A 29 -5.80 17.75 -10.90
C LYS A 29 -6.03 17.31 -9.47
N ASN A 30 -7.28 17.27 -9.03
CA ASN A 30 -7.63 16.81 -7.68
C ASN A 30 -7.54 15.27 -7.56
N THR A 31 -6.32 14.75 -7.45
CA THR A 31 -6.03 13.31 -7.33
C THR A 31 -6.16 12.76 -5.91
N ASN A 32 -6.24 13.63 -4.89
CA ASN A 32 -6.42 13.24 -3.49
C ASN A 32 -7.66 13.89 -2.82
N PRO A 33 -8.88 13.68 -3.36
CA PRO A 33 -10.11 14.32 -2.87
C PRO A 33 -10.59 13.84 -1.49
N GLU A 34 -10.19 12.64 -1.04
CA GLU A 34 -10.59 12.09 0.25
C GLU A 34 -9.53 12.34 1.33
N LEU A 35 -8.26 12.08 1.06
CA LEU A 35 -7.18 12.29 2.02
C LEU A 35 -7.04 13.76 2.42
N SER A 36 -7.35 14.70 1.51
CA SER A 36 -7.37 16.14 1.83
C SER A 36 -8.40 16.53 2.91
N LYS A 37 -9.33 15.64 3.25
CA LYS A 37 -10.34 15.83 4.32
C LYS A 37 -9.98 15.09 5.60
N GLN A 38 -8.91 14.30 5.59
CA GLN A 38 -8.44 13.55 6.75
C GLN A 38 -7.44 14.40 7.55
N ASP A 39 -7.30 14.11 8.84
CA ASP A 39 -6.26 14.71 9.69
C ASP A 39 -4.92 14.00 9.42
N ILE A 40 -4.17 14.50 8.45
CA ILE A 40 -2.96 13.86 7.93
C ILE A 40 -1.79 14.83 7.82
N PHE A 41 -0.58 14.27 7.91
CA PHE A 41 0.65 14.94 7.49
C PHE A 41 1.06 14.46 6.10
N ASN A 42 1.27 15.40 5.18
CA ASN A 42 1.83 15.13 3.86
C ASN A 42 3.30 15.51 3.81
N PHE A 43 4.14 14.60 3.31
CA PHE A 43 5.57 14.83 3.10
C PHE A 43 5.83 15.03 1.61
N SER A 44 6.07 16.28 1.19
CA SER A 44 6.23 16.64 -0.22
C SER A 44 7.64 16.41 -0.79
N GLN A 45 8.61 16.09 0.06
CA GLN A 45 10.02 15.91 -0.31
C GLN A 45 10.53 14.55 0.16
N VAL A 46 10.12 13.50 -0.55
CA VAL A 46 10.51 12.10 -0.28
C VAL A 46 11.13 11.49 -1.53
N SER A 47 12.17 10.67 -1.35
CA SER A 47 12.83 9.94 -2.43
C SER A 47 12.92 8.46 -2.09
N SER A 48 12.69 7.60 -3.09
CA SER A 48 12.78 6.15 -2.95
C SER A 48 14.24 5.68 -2.89
N CYS A 49 14.44 4.46 -2.38
CA CYS A 49 15.77 3.83 -2.43
C CYS A 49 16.17 3.41 -3.85
N GLY A 50 15.23 2.88 -4.63
CA GLY A 50 15.41 2.53 -6.04
C GLY A 50 14.16 2.81 -6.87
N THR A 51 14.17 2.33 -8.11
CA THR A 51 13.09 2.54 -9.10
C THR A 51 12.32 1.26 -9.45
N ALA A 52 12.58 0.17 -8.73
CA ALA A 52 11.92 -1.12 -8.91
C ALA A 52 11.56 -1.72 -7.55
N THR A 53 10.42 -2.42 -7.47
CA THR A 53 9.92 -3.07 -6.25
C THR A 53 10.98 -4.02 -5.65
N ALA A 54 11.68 -4.77 -6.50
CA ALA A 54 12.75 -5.71 -6.11
C ALA A 54 13.93 -5.04 -5.39
N VAL A 55 14.17 -3.75 -5.63
CA VAL A 55 15.25 -2.99 -4.97
C VAL A 55 14.70 -2.18 -3.79
N SER A 56 13.60 -1.46 -4.02
CA SER A 56 13.07 -0.51 -3.04
C SER A 56 12.50 -1.20 -1.80
N VAL A 57 11.77 -2.32 -1.96
CA VAL A 57 11.14 -3.01 -0.83
C VAL A 57 12.20 -3.57 0.13
N PRO A 58 13.17 -4.39 -0.31
CA PRO A 58 14.17 -4.89 0.63
C PRO A 58 15.01 -3.77 1.25
N CYS A 59 15.35 -2.73 0.46
CA CYS A 59 16.10 -1.59 0.97
C CYS A 59 15.37 -0.84 2.10
N MET A 60 14.09 -0.47 1.92
CA MET A 60 13.36 0.31 2.93
C MET A 60 13.15 -0.45 4.25
N PHE A 61 13.16 -1.80 4.21
CA PHE A 61 13.07 -2.64 5.40
C PHE A 61 14.43 -3.05 5.98
N SER A 62 15.55 -2.80 5.30
CA SER A 62 16.90 -3.24 5.71
C SER A 62 17.51 -2.44 6.88
N GLY A 63 17.05 -1.21 7.08
CA GLY A 63 17.70 -0.24 7.96
C GLY A 63 19.01 0.35 7.38
N MET A 64 19.31 0.12 6.10
CA MET A 64 20.46 0.72 5.41
C MET A 64 20.06 2.04 4.74
N PRO A 65 20.92 3.08 4.78
CA PRO A 65 20.79 4.23 3.90
C PRO A 65 20.90 3.81 2.42
N ARG A 66 20.19 4.51 1.54
CA ARG A 66 20.20 4.25 0.08
C ARG A 66 21.60 4.13 -0.52
N VAL A 67 22.53 4.99 -0.09
CA VAL A 67 23.90 5.06 -0.63
C VAL A 67 24.77 3.86 -0.22
N ASP A 68 24.40 3.15 0.85
CA ASP A 68 25.12 2.02 1.42
C ASP A 68 24.32 0.71 1.31
N TYR A 69 23.22 0.71 0.54
CA TYR A 69 22.37 -0.45 0.41
C TYR A 69 23.09 -1.56 -0.37
N ASP A 70 23.19 -2.73 0.27
CA ASP A 70 23.73 -3.96 -0.31
C ASP A 70 22.67 -5.07 -0.18
N GLU A 71 22.21 -5.60 -1.30
CA GLU A 71 21.15 -6.61 -1.37
C GLU A 71 21.55 -7.94 -0.71
N GLN A 72 22.81 -8.37 -0.90
CA GLN A 72 23.29 -9.62 -0.31
C GLN A 72 23.38 -9.49 1.21
N LEU A 73 23.89 -8.37 1.71
CA LEU A 73 23.96 -8.14 3.15
C LEU A 73 22.56 -7.96 3.75
N ALA A 74 21.66 -7.22 3.09
CA ALA A 74 20.30 -7.00 3.55
C ALA A 74 19.50 -8.30 3.69
N SER A 75 19.67 -9.25 2.76
CA SER A 75 18.98 -10.55 2.82
C SER A 75 19.48 -11.48 3.94
N HIS A 76 20.71 -11.28 4.43
CA HIS A 76 21.35 -12.14 5.44
C HIS A 76 21.36 -11.55 6.86
N ARG A 77 20.63 -10.45 7.11
CA ARG A 77 20.50 -9.84 8.43
C ARG A 77 19.05 -9.51 8.78
N GLU A 78 18.84 -9.20 10.06
CA GLU A 78 17.57 -8.69 10.54
C GLU A 78 17.29 -7.28 9.97
N GLY A 79 16.05 -7.08 9.52
CA GLY A 79 15.50 -5.79 9.13
C GLY A 79 14.48 -5.26 10.13
N LEU A 80 13.78 -4.20 9.75
CA LEU A 80 12.77 -3.53 10.56
C LEU A 80 11.72 -4.50 11.12
N LEU A 81 11.20 -5.42 10.28
CA LEU A 81 10.13 -6.34 10.67
C LEU A 81 10.60 -7.38 11.70
N ASP A 82 11.85 -7.85 11.57
CA ASP A 82 12.46 -8.77 12.55
C ASP A 82 12.65 -8.09 13.91
N ILE A 83 13.16 -6.85 13.88
CA ILE A 83 13.39 -6.07 15.10
C ILE A 83 12.07 -5.76 15.80
N ALA A 84 11.03 -5.37 15.05
CA ALA A 84 9.70 -5.14 15.61
C ALA A 84 9.12 -6.40 16.27
N LYS A 85 9.24 -7.56 15.59
CA LYS A 85 8.82 -8.86 16.14
C LYS A 85 9.57 -9.20 17.42
N ARG A 86 10.90 -9.03 17.45
CA ARG A 86 11.73 -9.24 18.65
C ARG A 86 11.38 -8.27 19.78
N ALA A 87 10.96 -7.05 19.46
CA ALA A 87 10.49 -6.06 20.43
C ALA A 87 9.09 -6.38 21.01
N GLY A 88 8.46 -7.50 20.61
CA GLY A 88 7.18 -7.97 21.15
C GLY A 88 5.96 -7.62 20.31
N TYR A 89 6.14 -7.07 19.10
CA TYR A 89 5.02 -6.83 18.19
C TYR A 89 4.60 -8.14 17.50
N GLN A 90 3.30 -8.36 17.36
CA GLN A 90 2.80 -9.25 16.32
C GLN A 90 2.95 -8.52 14.98
N VAL A 91 3.80 -9.06 14.10
CA VAL A 91 4.09 -8.48 12.78
C VAL A 91 3.46 -9.34 11.70
N THR A 92 2.64 -8.70 10.86
CA THR A 92 1.84 -9.38 9.82
C THR A 92 1.96 -8.64 8.50
N TRP A 93 2.11 -9.39 7.40
CA TRP A 93 2.11 -8.86 6.04
C TRP A 93 0.89 -9.37 5.27
N ILE A 94 0.17 -8.46 4.60
CA ILE A 94 -0.93 -8.76 3.68
C ILE A 94 -0.54 -8.20 2.32
N ASP A 95 -0.46 -9.07 1.31
CA ASP A 95 0.05 -8.71 -0.02
C ASP A 95 -1.05 -8.78 -1.08
N ASN A 96 -1.24 -7.68 -1.82
CA ASN A 96 -2.02 -7.61 -3.04
C ASN A 96 -1.16 -7.23 -4.26
N ASN A 97 0.17 -7.30 -4.13
CA ASN A 97 1.12 -7.02 -5.20
C ASN A 97 1.77 -8.36 -5.62
N SER A 98 3.03 -8.31 -6.01
CA SER A 98 3.84 -9.40 -6.53
C SER A 98 4.71 -10.03 -5.42
N GLY A 99 4.32 -9.87 -4.16
CA GLY A 99 5.06 -10.34 -2.98
C GLY A 99 6.04 -9.34 -2.39
N CYS A 100 6.52 -9.67 -1.18
CA CYS A 100 7.31 -8.80 -0.32
C CYS A 100 8.82 -8.78 -0.57
N LYS A 101 9.30 -9.48 -1.62
CA LYS A 101 10.72 -9.46 -2.04
C LYS A 101 11.69 -9.88 -0.92
N GLY A 102 11.31 -10.85 -0.10
CA GLY A 102 12.11 -11.35 1.02
C GLY A 102 11.97 -10.55 2.33
N ALA A 103 11.39 -9.34 2.30
CA ALA A 103 11.25 -8.51 3.50
C ALA A 103 10.33 -9.12 4.56
N CYS A 104 9.39 -9.99 4.16
CA CYS A 104 8.38 -10.59 5.04
C CYS A 104 8.60 -12.10 5.31
N ASP A 105 9.72 -12.69 4.89
CA ASP A 105 9.95 -14.14 4.96
C ASP A 105 9.97 -14.68 6.41
N ARG A 106 10.22 -13.81 7.39
CA ARG A 106 10.41 -14.16 8.81
C ARG A 106 9.28 -13.69 9.73
N VAL A 107 8.21 -13.14 9.16
CA VAL A 107 7.02 -12.67 9.88
C VAL A 107 5.75 -13.37 9.38
N GLU A 108 4.62 -13.14 10.05
CA GLU A 108 3.35 -13.74 9.63
C GLU A 108 2.94 -13.18 8.27
N GLN A 109 2.59 -14.07 7.33
CA GLN A 109 2.01 -13.67 6.04
C GLN A 109 0.56 -14.11 6.03
N TYR A 110 -0.35 -13.16 6.15
CA TYR A 110 -1.78 -13.45 6.14
C TYR A 110 -2.26 -13.63 4.71
N GLN A 111 -2.76 -14.83 4.42
CA GLN A 111 -3.27 -15.19 3.11
C GLN A 111 -4.67 -14.62 2.93
N ILE A 112 -4.84 -13.77 1.91
CA ILE A 112 -6.13 -13.18 1.60
C ILE A 112 -7.15 -14.29 1.30
N PRO A 113 -8.28 -14.36 2.04
CA PRO A 113 -9.30 -15.39 1.87
C PRO A 113 -9.92 -15.42 0.47
N GLU A 114 -10.26 -16.62 -0.02
CA GLU A 114 -10.82 -16.83 -1.36
C GLU A 114 -12.15 -16.09 -1.61
N ASN A 115 -12.97 -15.88 -0.58
CA ASN A 115 -14.19 -15.08 -0.71
C ASN A 115 -13.90 -13.60 -1.01
N LEU A 116 -12.81 -13.05 -0.47
CA LEU A 116 -12.38 -11.68 -0.80
C LEU A 116 -11.80 -11.62 -2.20
N LYS A 117 -11.02 -12.64 -2.62
CA LYS A 117 -10.54 -12.73 -4.00
C LYS A 117 -11.68 -12.79 -5.01
N LYS A 118 -12.73 -13.58 -4.74
CA LYS A 118 -13.94 -13.65 -5.58
C LYS A 118 -14.66 -12.30 -5.69
N LYS A 119 -14.61 -11.46 -4.66
CA LYS A 119 -15.26 -10.14 -4.63
C LYS A 119 -14.46 -9.10 -5.39
N TRP A 120 -13.14 -9.09 -5.20
CA TRP A 120 -12.29 -7.96 -5.62
C TRP A 120 -11.38 -8.25 -6.80
N CYS A 121 -11.23 -9.52 -7.18
CA CYS A 121 -10.36 -9.92 -8.28
C CYS A 121 -11.15 -10.28 -9.53
N LYS A 122 -10.65 -9.83 -10.68
CA LYS A 122 -11.15 -10.18 -12.00
C LYS A 122 -9.96 -10.35 -12.94
N ASP A 123 -9.97 -11.43 -13.73
CA ASP A 123 -8.96 -11.71 -14.76
C ASP A 123 -7.51 -11.69 -14.22
N GLY A 124 -7.32 -12.18 -12.99
CA GLY A 124 -6.00 -12.28 -12.34
C GLY A 124 -5.50 -10.99 -11.68
N GLU A 125 -6.29 -9.92 -11.69
CA GLU A 125 -5.96 -8.66 -11.02
C GLU A 125 -7.00 -8.31 -9.97
N CYS A 126 -6.56 -7.73 -8.86
CA CYS A 126 -7.40 -7.42 -7.71
C CYS A 126 -7.35 -5.93 -7.38
N TYR A 127 -8.52 -5.36 -7.12
CA TYR A 127 -8.63 -4.02 -6.57
C TYR A 127 -8.10 -3.96 -5.13
N ASP A 128 -7.36 -2.90 -4.78
CA ASP A 128 -6.72 -2.73 -3.47
C ASP A 128 -7.73 -2.57 -2.30
N ASP A 129 -9.03 -2.38 -2.58
CA ASP A 129 -10.13 -2.57 -1.61
C ASP A 129 -10.03 -3.91 -0.87
N ILE A 130 -9.47 -4.94 -1.52
CA ILE A 130 -9.22 -6.24 -0.92
C ILE A 130 -8.38 -6.15 0.36
N LEU A 131 -7.47 -5.18 0.45
CA LEU A 131 -6.62 -4.96 1.63
C LEU A 131 -7.41 -4.38 2.80
N ILE A 132 -8.42 -3.55 2.55
CA ILE A 132 -9.31 -3.01 3.59
C ILE A 132 -10.13 -4.14 4.20
N ASP A 133 -10.77 -4.94 3.35
CA ASP A 133 -11.58 -6.07 3.80
C ASP A 133 -10.72 -7.15 4.47
N SER A 134 -9.49 -7.37 3.98
CA SER A 134 -8.53 -8.29 4.60
C SER A 134 -8.09 -7.80 5.97
N LEU A 135 -7.82 -6.49 6.13
CA LEU A 135 -7.50 -5.90 7.42
C LEU A 135 -8.66 -6.09 8.41
N LYS A 136 -9.90 -5.80 8.01
CA LYS A 136 -11.09 -6.00 8.85
C LYS A 136 -11.25 -7.45 9.29
N GLN A 137 -11.12 -8.40 8.36
CA GLN A 137 -11.20 -9.83 8.68
C GLN A 137 -10.06 -10.28 9.59
N TYR A 138 -8.82 -9.86 9.33
CA TYR A 138 -7.67 -10.18 10.16
C TYR A 138 -7.87 -9.67 11.60
N LEU A 139 -8.25 -8.41 11.76
CA LEU A 139 -8.49 -7.81 13.08
C LEU A 139 -9.60 -8.53 13.86
N ALA A 140 -10.63 -9.01 13.17
CA ALA A 140 -11.71 -9.79 13.80
C ALA A 140 -11.27 -11.17 14.31
N THR A 141 -10.12 -11.69 13.86
CA THR A 141 -9.57 -12.96 14.38
C THR A 141 -8.78 -12.79 15.68
N ILE A 142 -8.48 -11.55 16.08
CA ILE A 142 -7.70 -11.26 17.28
C ILE A 142 -8.57 -11.48 18.52
N ALA A 143 -8.07 -12.28 19.46
CA ALA A 143 -8.75 -12.53 20.72
C ALA A 143 -8.89 -11.21 21.52
N LYS A 144 -10.04 -11.01 22.17
CA LYS A 144 -10.34 -9.74 22.90
C LYS A 144 -9.40 -9.46 24.07
N ASP A 145 -8.74 -10.49 24.59
CA ASP A 145 -7.77 -10.42 25.68
C ASP A 145 -6.32 -10.34 25.19
N ASP A 146 -6.07 -10.43 23.88
CA ASP A 146 -4.74 -10.24 23.29
C ASP A 146 -4.35 -8.75 23.29
N ASP A 147 -3.40 -8.41 24.15
CA ASP A 147 -2.88 -7.06 24.35
C ASP A 147 -1.51 -6.82 23.68
N ARG A 148 -1.08 -7.73 22.81
CA ARG A 148 0.18 -7.56 22.07
C ARG A 148 0.09 -6.36 21.12
N PRO A 149 1.10 -5.48 21.07
CA PRO A 149 1.17 -4.45 20.05
C PRO A 149 1.34 -5.09 18.66
N ARG A 150 0.87 -4.41 17.61
CA ARG A 150 0.79 -4.97 16.26
C ARG A 150 1.34 -4.02 15.22
N LEU A 151 2.12 -4.56 14.28
CA LEU A 151 2.55 -3.89 13.06
C LEU A 151 2.02 -4.70 11.88
N ILE A 152 1.08 -4.13 11.14
CA ILE A 152 0.49 -4.78 9.96
C ILE A 152 0.98 -4.02 8.72
N VAL A 153 1.62 -4.73 7.81
CA VAL A 153 2.05 -4.20 6.52
C VAL A 153 1.03 -4.59 5.46
N LEU A 154 0.53 -3.62 4.70
CA LEU A 154 -0.40 -3.81 3.59
C LEU A 154 0.31 -3.39 2.30
N HIS A 155 0.54 -4.32 1.38
CA HIS A 155 1.29 -4.06 0.15
C HIS A 155 0.34 -4.00 -1.05
N GLN A 156 0.13 -2.79 -1.58
CA GLN A 156 -0.84 -2.52 -2.64
C GLN A 156 -0.23 -2.66 -4.03
N VAL A 157 -1.06 -2.96 -5.03
CA VAL A 157 -0.65 -2.90 -6.45
C VAL A 157 -0.64 -1.46 -6.96
N GLY A 158 -1.42 -0.56 -6.35
CA GLY A 158 -1.36 0.87 -6.54
C GLY A 158 -1.41 1.28 -8.02
N SER A 159 -0.35 1.96 -8.47
CA SER A 159 -0.29 2.53 -9.82
C SER A 159 0.51 1.66 -10.80
N HIS A 160 0.61 0.35 -10.58
CA HIS A 160 1.44 -0.53 -11.40
C HIS A 160 0.98 -0.57 -12.87
N GLY A 161 1.91 -0.28 -13.79
CA GLY A 161 1.70 -0.29 -15.24
C GLY A 161 2.01 -1.64 -15.92
N PRO A 162 1.95 -1.73 -17.26
CA PRO A 162 1.43 -0.70 -18.16
C PRO A 162 -0.12 -0.60 -18.14
N ALA A 163 -0.81 -1.56 -17.51
CA ALA A 163 -2.26 -1.65 -17.46
C ALA A 163 -2.93 -0.70 -16.46
N TYR A 164 -2.59 0.60 -16.46
CA TYR A 164 -3.10 1.57 -15.47
C TYR A 164 -4.63 1.62 -15.39
N TYR A 165 -5.30 1.47 -16.54
CA TYR A 165 -6.76 1.47 -16.67
C TYR A 165 -7.47 0.39 -15.85
N LYS A 166 -6.75 -0.67 -15.44
CA LYS A 166 -7.29 -1.75 -14.60
C LYS A 166 -7.06 -1.54 -13.11
N ARG A 167 -6.39 -0.47 -12.70
CA ARG A 167 -6.05 -0.21 -11.29
C ARG A 167 -7.16 0.48 -10.51
N ALA A 168 -8.11 1.13 -11.19
CA ALA A 168 -9.19 1.87 -10.55
C ALA A 168 -10.56 1.40 -11.07
N PRO A 169 -11.57 1.16 -10.20
CA PRO A 169 -12.95 0.97 -10.62
C PRO A 169 -13.51 2.25 -11.27
N GLU A 170 -14.55 2.12 -12.09
CA GLU A 170 -15.15 3.23 -12.85
C GLU A 170 -15.49 4.47 -11.98
N ALA A 171 -16.00 4.25 -10.77
CA ALA A 171 -16.34 5.32 -9.82
C ALA A 171 -15.15 6.20 -9.40
N TYR A 172 -13.92 5.69 -9.55
CA TYR A 172 -12.67 6.38 -9.22
C TYR A 172 -11.89 6.77 -10.48
N GLN A 173 -12.56 6.89 -11.63
CA GLN A 173 -11.97 7.34 -12.89
C GLN A 173 -12.53 8.69 -13.38
N PRO A 174 -12.38 9.80 -12.61
CA PRO A 174 -12.94 11.09 -12.99
C PRO A 174 -12.25 11.72 -14.20
N PHE A 175 -11.01 11.35 -14.52
CA PHE A 175 -10.26 11.96 -15.62
C PHE A 175 -10.42 11.13 -16.90
N LYS A 176 -10.90 11.78 -17.97
CA LYS A 176 -11.17 11.20 -19.28
C LYS A 176 -10.64 12.11 -20.40
N PRO A 177 -10.32 11.56 -21.59
CA PRO A 177 -10.33 10.14 -21.98
C PRO A 177 -9.20 9.33 -21.29
N THR A 178 -9.30 7.99 -21.27
CA THR A 178 -8.32 7.07 -20.68
C THR A 178 -7.60 6.24 -21.75
N CYS A 179 -6.37 5.83 -21.44
CA CYS A 179 -5.59 4.85 -22.19
C CYS A 179 -5.93 3.43 -21.71
N ASP A 180 -6.84 2.75 -22.40
CA ASP A 180 -7.39 1.44 -22.01
C ASP A 180 -6.68 0.28 -22.72
N THR A 181 -5.34 0.30 -22.73
CA THR A 181 -4.50 -0.71 -23.37
C THR A 181 -3.15 -0.86 -22.67
N ASN A 182 -2.52 -2.03 -22.81
CA ASN A 182 -1.15 -2.25 -22.36
C ASN A 182 -0.12 -1.64 -23.33
N ALA A 183 -0.51 -1.39 -24.59
CA ALA A 183 0.34 -0.75 -25.61
C ALA A 183 0.30 0.78 -25.44
N ILE A 184 0.74 1.26 -24.27
CA ILE A 184 0.62 2.65 -23.82
C ILE A 184 1.29 3.67 -24.78
N GLN A 185 2.26 3.24 -25.58
CA GLN A 185 2.91 4.06 -26.61
C GLN A 185 1.96 4.50 -27.73
N GLY A 186 0.82 3.81 -27.90
CA GLY A 186 -0.22 4.16 -28.87
C GLY A 186 -1.21 5.20 -28.36
N CYS A 187 -1.20 5.49 -27.06
CA CYS A 187 -2.08 6.48 -26.45
C CYS A 187 -1.48 7.88 -26.53
N SER A 188 -2.34 8.90 -26.55
CA SER A 188 -1.88 10.26 -26.30
C SER A 188 -1.35 10.40 -24.87
N GLN A 189 -0.48 11.39 -24.67
CA GLN A 189 0.04 11.70 -23.34
C GLN A 189 -1.10 12.04 -22.35
N THR A 190 -2.16 12.72 -22.81
CA THR A 190 -3.32 13.05 -22.00
C THR A 190 -4.08 11.81 -21.53
N GLU A 191 -4.33 10.85 -22.43
CA GLU A 191 -5.00 9.58 -22.08
C GLU A 191 -4.19 8.77 -21.07
N LEU A 192 -2.88 8.68 -21.27
CA LEU A 192 -1.98 7.97 -20.36
C LEU A 192 -1.93 8.64 -18.98
N LEU A 193 -1.78 9.96 -18.93
CA LEU A 193 -1.79 10.71 -17.67
C LEU A 193 -3.14 10.62 -16.97
N ASN A 194 -4.26 10.66 -17.69
CA ASN A 194 -5.58 10.47 -17.10
C ASN A 194 -5.75 9.06 -16.51
N SER A 195 -5.34 8.01 -17.23
CA SER A 195 -5.36 6.64 -16.70
C SER A 195 -4.51 6.52 -15.44
N TYR A 196 -3.31 7.11 -15.43
CA TYR A 196 -2.43 7.12 -14.26
C TYR A 196 -3.01 7.93 -13.09
N ASP A 197 -3.49 9.15 -13.33
CA ASP A 197 -4.04 10.00 -12.27
C ASP A 197 -5.29 9.37 -11.62
N ASN A 198 -6.08 8.60 -12.37
CA ASN A 198 -7.18 7.82 -11.81
C ASN A 198 -6.70 6.71 -10.85
N THR A 199 -5.50 6.13 -11.05
CA THR A 199 -4.94 5.16 -10.09
C THR A 199 -4.55 5.83 -8.76
N ILE A 200 -4.15 7.12 -8.82
CA ILE A 200 -3.88 7.92 -7.62
C ILE A 200 -5.18 8.26 -6.88
N VAL A 201 -6.25 8.61 -7.59
CA VAL A 201 -7.59 8.82 -7.00
C VAL A 201 -8.08 7.56 -6.28
N TYR A 202 -7.85 6.40 -6.88
CA TYR A 202 -8.24 5.15 -6.22
C TYR A 202 -7.34 4.80 -5.02
N THR A 203 -6.04 5.07 -5.10
CA THR A 203 -5.14 4.93 -3.94
C THR A 203 -5.54 5.88 -2.80
N ASP A 204 -5.94 7.11 -3.11
CA ASP A 204 -6.49 8.08 -2.15
C ASP A 204 -7.70 7.53 -1.42
N HIS A 205 -8.66 6.96 -2.16
CA HIS A 205 -9.82 6.28 -1.58
C HIS A 205 -9.40 5.16 -0.61
N VAL A 206 -8.55 4.24 -1.08
CA VAL A 206 -8.13 3.08 -0.28
C VAL A 206 -7.49 3.51 1.03
N LEU A 207 -6.57 4.48 1.00
CA LEU A 207 -5.92 4.99 2.20
C LEU A 207 -6.89 5.71 3.14
N SER A 208 -7.81 6.52 2.61
CA SER A 208 -8.86 7.19 3.37
C SER A 208 -9.77 6.18 4.10
N GLN A 209 -10.21 5.11 3.41
CA GLN A 209 -11.02 4.06 4.00
C GLN A 209 -10.27 3.22 5.05
N MET A 210 -8.96 2.99 4.87
CA MET A 210 -8.13 2.38 5.89
C MET A 210 -8.08 3.25 7.15
N ILE A 211 -7.87 4.56 7.03
CA ILE A 211 -7.91 5.50 8.16
C ILE A 211 -9.28 5.44 8.86
N ASN A 212 -10.38 5.45 8.11
CA ASN A 212 -11.72 5.37 8.68
C ASN A 212 -11.94 4.04 9.43
N THR A 213 -11.47 2.93 8.87
CA THR A 213 -11.52 1.62 9.54
C THR A 213 -10.78 1.63 10.88
N LEU A 214 -9.63 2.32 10.96
CA LEU A 214 -8.88 2.45 12.21
C LEU A 214 -9.59 3.35 13.24
N LYS A 215 -10.28 4.40 12.80
CA LYS A 215 -11.07 5.28 13.67
C LYS A 215 -12.28 4.58 14.30
N GLU A 216 -12.85 3.58 13.63
CA GLU A 216 -13.98 2.80 14.15
C GLU A 216 -13.60 1.86 15.31
N ILE A 217 -12.31 1.50 15.40
CA ILE A 217 -11.80 0.54 16.39
C ILE A 217 -10.93 1.19 17.48
N SER A 218 -10.61 2.48 17.34
CA SER A 218 -9.87 3.28 18.32
C SER A 218 -10.78 3.80 19.42
#